data_AF-A0A0Q9WWA9-F1
#
_entry.id   AF-A0A0Q9WWA9-F1
#
_cell.length_a   1.000
_cell.length_b   1.000
_cell.length_c   1.000
_cell.angle_alpha   90.00
_cell.angle_beta   90.00
_cell.angle_gamma   90.00
#
_symmetry.space_group_name_H-M   'P 1'
#
loop_
_entity.id
_entity.type
_entity.pdbx_description
1 polymer ?
#
loop_
_entity_poly.entity_id
_entity_poly.type
_entity_poly.pdbx_seq_one_letter_code
_entity_poly.pdbx_strand_id
1 'polypeptide(L)'
;MCYAKSCCYCLSLRSGCIAISLYSIFCSVLNIDFIILILTDYKVARIKYLFPVNDLNVMLQLLPEFLMIIAGILLFIYTLAHIAALLLLYVILASSLCLYVLAFSIVSTTMGSNMIVNESKMHLIAYWMYMAFSLVSMVYFMYIAVSYYKYNLDLSRS
;
A
#
# COMPACT_ATOMS: atom_id res chain seq x y z
N MET A 1 33.73 14.31 6.75
CA MET A 1 33.51 14.86 5.38
C MET A 1 32.13 14.40 4.91
N CYS A 2 31.15 15.30 4.81
CA CYS A 2 29.87 14.99 4.17
C CYS A 2 30.09 14.91 2.66
N TYR A 3 30.05 13.69 2.11
CA TYR A 3 30.02 13.49 0.66
C TYR A 3 28.73 14.09 0.10
N ALA A 4 28.85 15.18 -0.67
CA ALA A 4 27.72 15.86 -1.29
C ALA A 4 26.87 14.94 -2.20
N LYS A 5 27.46 13.88 -2.78
CA LYS A 5 26.74 12.82 -3.50
C LYS A 5 25.88 11.93 -2.59
N SER A 6 26.29 11.64 -1.36
CA SER A 6 25.45 10.93 -0.37
C SER A 6 24.36 11.83 0.22
N CYS A 7 24.64 13.13 0.41
CA CYS A 7 23.69 14.04 1.05
C CYS A 7 22.46 14.32 0.17
N CYS A 8 22.66 14.59 -1.13
CA CYS A 8 21.55 14.78 -2.08
C CYS A 8 20.75 13.49 -2.31
N TYR A 9 21.42 12.33 -2.35
CA TYR A 9 20.75 11.03 -2.46
C TYR A 9 19.92 10.73 -1.20
N CYS A 10 20.45 11.02 0.00
CA CYS A 10 19.71 10.89 1.27
C CYS A 10 18.52 11.86 1.37
N LEU A 11 18.65 13.11 0.88
CA LEU A 11 17.56 14.09 0.89
C LEU A 11 16.45 13.72 -0.10
N SER A 12 16.81 13.32 -1.32
CA SER A 12 15.84 12.86 -2.33
C SER A 12 15.18 11.53 -1.92
N LEU A 13 15.93 10.64 -1.27
CA LEU A 13 15.40 9.41 -0.72
C LEU A 13 14.44 9.68 0.44
N ARG A 14 14.80 10.59 1.35
CA ARG A 14 13.98 10.97 2.50
C ARG A 14 12.67 11.62 2.05
N SER A 15 12.70 12.54 1.09
CA SER A 15 11.48 13.13 0.54
C SER A 15 10.61 12.09 -0.15
N GLY A 16 11.20 11.15 -0.88
CA GLY A 16 10.50 10.01 -1.47
C GLY A 16 9.81 9.12 -0.44
N CYS A 17 10.50 8.77 0.67
CA CYS A 17 9.93 7.96 1.75
C CYS A 17 8.77 8.67 2.45
N ILE A 18 8.89 9.99 2.69
CA ILE A 18 7.79 10.78 3.27
C ILE A 18 6.60 10.80 2.32
N ALA A 19 6.81 11.10 1.04
CA ALA A 19 5.74 11.16 0.05
C ALA A 19 4.99 9.83 -0.06
N ILE A 20 5.70 8.71 -0.09
CA ILE A 20 5.09 7.38 -0.22
C ILE A 20 4.41 6.92 1.06
N SER A 21 4.96 7.24 2.24
CA SER A 21 4.29 7.00 3.52
C SER A 21 2.96 7.75 3.61
N LEU A 22 2.94 9.04 3.25
CA LEU A 22 1.72 9.83 3.26
C LEU A 22 0.73 9.34 2.21
N TYR A 23 1.19 9.04 1.00
CA TYR A 23 0.36 8.49 -0.07
C TYR A 23 -0.26 7.15 0.33
N SER A 24 0.51 6.23 0.91
CA SER A 24 0.00 4.91 1.31
C SER A 24 -1.06 5.02 2.39
N ILE A 25 -0.83 5.87 3.40
CA ILE A 25 -1.80 6.13 4.47
C ILE A 25 -3.06 6.75 3.89
N PHE A 26 -2.93 7.78 3.06
CA PHE A 26 -4.06 8.48 2.44
C PHE A 26 -4.93 7.53 1.60
N CYS A 27 -4.31 6.74 0.71
CA CYS A 27 -5.05 5.77 -0.10
C CYS A 27 -5.72 4.68 0.74
N SER A 28 -5.06 4.20 1.79
CA SER A 28 -5.64 3.18 2.67
C SER A 28 -6.86 3.70 3.42
N VAL A 29 -6.80 4.95 3.91
CA VAL A 29 -7.95 5.62 4.55
C VAL A 29 -9.10 5.78 3.55
N LEU A 30 -8.83 6.24 2.33
CA LEU A 30 -9.87 6.35 1.30
C LEU A 30 -10.53 5.01 0.97
N ASN A 31 -9.75 3.93 0.84
CA ASN A 31 -10.29 2.60 0.60
C ASN A 31 -11.15 2.12 1.77
N ILE A 32 -10.71 2.34 3.01
CA ILE A 32 -11.48 2.00 4.22
C ILE A 32 -12.79 2.80 4.28
N ASP A 33 -12.74 4.11 4.12
CA ASP A 33 -13.92 4.99 4.13
C ASP A 33 -14.92 4.55 3.05
N PHE A 34 -14.43 4.23 1.86
CA PHE A 34 -15.26 3.76 0.76
C PHE A 34 -15.92 2.40 1.06
N ILE A 35 -15.18 1.44 1.60
CA ILE A 35 -15.73 0.14 2.03
C ILE A 35 -16.78 0.36 3.13
N ILE A 36 -16.54 1.24 4.10
CA ILE A 36 -17.49 1.55 5.17
C ILE A 36 -18.75 2.23 4.63
N LEU A 37 -18.61 3.15 3.67
CA LEU A 37 -19.72 3.83 3.01
C LEU A 37 -20.60 2.81 2.28
N ILE A 38 -20.00 1.93 1.48
CA ILE A 38 -20.68 0.79 0.88
C ILE A 38 -21.37 -0.03 1.96
N LEU A 39 -20.69 -0.47 3.02
CA LEU A 39 -21.33 -1.27 4.08
C LEU A 39 -22.49 -0.56 4.76
N THR A 40 -22.45 0.76 4.88
CA THR A 40 -23.50 1.57 5.52
C THR A 40 -24.71 1.71 4.61
N ASP A 41 -24.50 2.01 3.33
CA ASP A 41 -25.56 2.02 2.31
C ASP A 41 -26.16 0.61 2.11
N TYR A 42 -25.33 -0.43 2.14
CA TYR A 42 -25.76 -1.84 2.07
C TYR A 42 -26.44 -2.31 3.36
N LYS A 43 -26.14 -1.76 4.54
CA LYS A 43 -26.94 -2.02 5.77
C LYS A 43 -28.36 -1.48 5.64
N VAL A 44 -28.57 -0.40 4.89
CA VAL A 44 -29.90 0.11 4.51
C VAL A 44 -30.52 -0.74 3.38
N ALA A 45 -29.71 -1.24 2.44
CA ALA A 45 -30.16 -2.05 1.30
C ALA A 45 -30.23 -3.58 1.54
N ARG A 46 -29.85 -4.09 2.72
CA ARG A 46 -29.89 -5.52 3.09
C ARG A 46 -31.31 -6.12 3.08
N ILE A 47 -32.33 -5.26 3.00
CA ILE A 47 -33.74 -5.64 2.79
C ILE A 47 -34.04 -5.97 1.31
N LYS A 48 -33.17 -5.60 0.35
CA LYS A 48 -33.50 -5.54 -1.07
C LYS A 48 -32.64 -6.39 -2.03
N TYR A 49 -31.46 -6.88 -1.64
CA TYR A 49 -30.57 -7.64 -2.55
C TYR A 49 -30.26 -9.09 -2.09
N LEU A 50 -30.18 -9.99 -3.07
CA LEU A 50 -30.31 -11.45 -2.96
C LEU A 50 -29.03 -12.21 -2.53
N PHE A 51 -27.90 -11.52 -2.37
CA PHE A 51 -26.62 -12.15 -1.99
C PHE A 51 -26.06 -11.50 -0.72
N PRO A 52 -25.88 -12.25 0.38
CA PRO A 52 -25.34 -11.68 1.61
C PRO A 52 -23.89 -11.29 1.37
N VAL A 53 -23.57 -10.01 1.64
CA VAL A 53 -22.20 -9.58 1.85
C VAL A 53 -21.62 -10.50 2.92
N ASN A 54 -20.69 -11.36 2.54
CA ASN A 54 -20.06 -12.27 3.49
C ASN A 54 -19.07 -11.45 4.32
N ASP A 55 -19.26 -11.41 5.64
CA ASP A 55 -18.41 -10.65 6.56
C ASP A 55 -16.91 -10.98 6.36
N LEU A 56 -16.61 -12.20 5.90
CA LEU A 56 -15.27 -12.65 5.54
C LEU A 56 -14.66 -11.84 4.36
N ASN A 57 -15.40 -11.59 3.28
CA ASN A 57 -14.88 -10.87 2.11
C ASN A 57 -14.56 -9.41 2.46
N VAL A 58 -15.40 -8.82 3.31
CA VAL A 58 -15.20 -7.48 3.85
C VAL A 58 -13.91 -7.43 4.67
N MET A 59 -13.72 -8.39 5.59
CA MET A 59 -12.52 -8.48 6.41
C MET A 59 -11.25 -8.71 5.58
N LEU A 60 -11.33 -9.56 4.55
CA LEU A 60 -10.22 -9.83 3.63
C LEU A 60 -9.81 -8.60 2.83
N GLN A 61 -10.71 -7.64 2.62
CA GLN A 61 -10.45 -6.38 1.93
C GLN A 61 -10.01 -5.25 2.87
N LEU A 62 -10.51 -5.21 4.13
CA LEU A 62 -10.14 -4.21 5.14
C LEU A 62 -8.78 -4.47 5.80
N LEU A 63 -8.48 -5.73 6.13
CA LEU A 63 -7.24 -6.10 6.81
C LEU A 63 -5.96 -5.59 6.11
N PRO A 64 -5.78 -5.74 4.78
CA PRO A 64 -4.57 -5.25 4.12
C PRO A 64 -4.44 -3.72 4.21
N GLU A 65 -5.54 -2.97 4.21
CA GLU A 65 -5.51 -1.50 4.31
C GLU A 65 -5.00 -1.05 5.69
N PHE A 66 -5.43 -1.69 6.77
CA PHE A 66 -4.88 -1.42 8.11
C PHE A 66 -3.40 -1.76 8.21
N LEU A 67 -2.97 -2.88 7.64
CA LEU A 67 -1.56 -3.27 7.63
C LEU A 67 -0.73 -2.31 6.77
N MET A 68 -1.28 -1.77 5.68
CA MET A 68 -0.63 -0.73 4.87
C MET A 68 -0.48 0.60 5.61
N ILE A 69 -1.45 0.98 6.45
CA ILE A 69 -1.30 2.14 7.36
C ILE A 69 -0.14 1.92 8.32
N ILE A 70 -0.07 0.74 8.95
CA ILE A 70 1.04 0.39 9.85
C ILE A 70 2.38 0.45 9.11
N ALA A 71 2.46 -0.12 7.91
CA ALA A 71 3.66 -0.05 7.07
C ALA A 71 4.03 1.41 6.75
N GLY A 72 3.07 2.25 6.38
CA GLY A 72 3.27 3.68 6.14
C GLY A 72 3.85 4.41 7.36
N ILE A 73 3.35 4.11 8.57
CA ILE A 73 3.85 4.69 9.83
C ILE A 73 5.29 4.26 10.09
N LEU A 74 5.63 2.98 9.88
CA LEU A 74 7.00 2.49 10.03
C LEU A 74 7.98 3.19 9.08
N LEU A 75 7.57 3.40 7.83
CA LEU A 75 8.35 4.16 6.86
C LEU A 75 8.50 5.63 7.28
N PHE A 76 7.47 6.23 7.86
CA PHE A 76 7.55 7.58 8.41
C PHE A 76 8.56 7.67 9.56
N ILE A 77 8.51 6.74 10.52
CA ILE A 77 9.45 6.66 11.64
C ILE A 77 10.88 6.48 11.12
N TYR A 78 11.09 5.66 10.08
CA TYR A 78 12.40 5.55 9.42
C TYR A 78 12.95 6.91 8.97
N THR A 79 12.09 7.81 8.47
CA THR A 79 12.53 9.16 8.04
C THR A 79 12.95 10.08 9.19
N LEU A 80 12.60 9.75 10.44
CA LEU A 80 12.98 10.49 11.64
C LEU A 80 14.18 9.85 12.34
N ALA A 81 14.16 8.53 12.52
CA ALA A 81 15.13 7.79 13.34
C ALA A 81 16.23 7.10 12.52
N HIS A 82 16.13 7.03 11.19
CA HIS A 82 17.11 6.42 10.29
C HIS A 82 17.46 4.95 10.59
N ILE A 83 16.51 4.19 11.16
CA ILE A 83 16.71 2.77 11.51
C ILE A 83 16.46 1.90 10.27
N ALA A 84 17.53 1.36 9.67
CA ALA A 84 17.46 0.56 8.43
C ALA A 84 16.53 -0.66 8.51
N ALA A 85 16.37 -1.26 9.69
CA ALA A 85 15.45 -2.37 9.91
C ALA A 85 13.98 -2.00 9.62
N LEU A 86 13.57 -0.75 9.89
CA LEU A 86 12.21 -0.26 9.60
C LEU A 86 11.95 -0.18 8.10
N LEU A 87 12.95 0.23 7.31
CA LEU A 87 12.84 0.27 5.85
C LEU A 87 12.68 -1.14 5.27
N LEU A 88 13.47 -2.11 5.76
CA LEU A 88 13.35 -3.51 5.31
C LEU A 88 11.99 -4.10 5.69
N LEU A 89 11.51 -3.84 6.91
CA LEU A 89 10.21 -4.31 7.36
C LEU A 89 9.07 -3.69 6.56
N TYR A 90 9.15 -2.40 6.22
CA TYR A 90 8.24 -1.75 5.27
C TYR A 90 8.24 -2.46 3.92
N VAL A 91 9.41 -2.72 3.34
CA VAL A 91 9.51 -3.36 2.02
C VAL A 91 8.87 -4.75 2.03
N ILE A 92 9.12 -5.57 3.05
CA ILE A 92 8.54 -6.92 3.18
C ILE A 92 7.02 -6.85 3.35
N LEU A 93 6.53 -5.95 4.21
CA LEU A 93 5.09 -5.79 4.43
C LEU A 93 4.39 -5.24 3.19
N ALA A 94 4.84 -4.11 2.65
CA ALA A 94 4.22 -3.47 1.49
C ALA A 94 4.25 -4.38 0.26
N SER A 95 5.32 -5.16 0.06
CA SER A 95 5.41 -6.11 -1.05
C SER A 95 4.42 -7.26 -0.93
N SER A 96 4.36 -7.90 0.24
CA SER A 96 3.43 -9.01 0.50
C SER A 96 1.97 -8.56 0.43
N LEU A 97 1.66 -7.38 0.99
CA LEU A 97 0.32 -6.78 0.94
C LEU A 97 -0.07 -6.40 -0.50
N CYS A 98 0.84 -5.81 -1.28
CA CYS A 98 0.55 -5.47 -2.67
C CYS A 98 0.23 -6.71 -3.52
N LEU A 99 1.00 -7.79 -3.37
CA LEU A 99 0.74 -9.06 -4.05
C LEU A 99 -0.58 -9.69 -3.60
N TYR A 100 -0.86 -9.65 -2.29
CA TYR A 100 -2.12 -10.15 -1.74
C TYR A 100 -3.32 -9.37 -2.31
N VAL A 101 -3.30 -8.04 -2.27
CA VAL A 101 -4.39 -7.21 -2.79
C VAL A 101 -4.55 -7.42 -4.29
N LEU A 102 -3.46 -7.56 -5.05
CA LEU A 102 -3.53 -7.88 -6.47
C LEU A 102 -4.24 -9.21 -6.74
N ALA A 103 -3.81 -10.28 -6.06
CA ALA A 103 -4.40 -11.62 -6.23
C ALA A 103 -5.87 -11.63 -5.79
N PHE A 104 -6.16 -11.05 -4.63
CA PHE A 104 -7.53 -10.93 -4.12
C PHE A 104 -8.42 -10.16 -5.09
N SER A 105 -7.93 -9.05 -5.64
CA SER A 105 -8.71 -8.21 -6.56
C SER A 105 -8.99 -8.89 -7.89
N ILE A 106 -8.03 -9.61 -8.46
CA ILE A 106 -8.28 -10.42 -9.67
C ILE A 106 -9.37 -11.47 -9.38
N VAL A 107 -9.22 -12.25 -8.32
CA VAL A 107 -10.18 -13.32 -7.98
C VAL A 107 -11.56 -12.74 -7.68
N SER A 108 -11.65 -11.77 -6.79
CA SER A 108 -12.93 -11.16 -6.41
C SER A 108 -13.62 -10.41 -7.55
N THR A 109 -12.87 -9.75 -8.44
CA THR A 109 -13.45 -9.13 -9.65
C THR A 109 -13.98 -10.19 -10.62
N THR A 110 -13.22 -11.27 -10.87
CA THR A 110 -13.71 -12.36 -11.75
C THR A 110 -14.94 -13.07 -11.19
N MET A 111 -15.07 -13.14 -9.86
CA MET A 111 -16.23 -13.71 -9.18
C MET A 111 -17.41 -12.73 -9.05
N GLY A 112 -17.25 -11.46 -9.43
CA GLY A 112 -18.29 -10.45 -9.23
C GLY A 112 -18.53 -10.09 -7.75
N SER A 113 -17.57 -10.37 -6.85
CA SER A 113 -17.68 -10.14 -5.41
C SER A 113 -16.85 -8.97 -4.88
N ASN A 114 -16.03 -8.34 -5.73
CA ASN A 114 -15.24 -7.17 -5.34
C ASN A 114 -16.12 -5.93 -5.16
N MET A 115 -16.26 -5.47 -3.92
CA MET A 115 -17.13 -4.34 -3.57
C MET A 115 -16.69 -3.02 -4.23
N ILE A 116 -15.39 -2.82 -4.43
CA ILE A 116 -14.87 -1.57 -4.99
C ILE A 116 -15.04 -1.54 -6.50
N VAL A 117 -14.66 -2.63 -7.16
CA VAL A 117 -14.67 -2.70 -8.62
C VAL A 117 -16.09 -2.75 -9.18
N ASN A 118 -17.02 -3.39 -8.47
CA ASN A 118 -18.36 -3.66 -8.98
C ASN A 118 -19.35 -2.53 -8.74
N GLU A 119 -18.96 -1.47 -8.03
CA GLU A 119 -19.86 -0.34 -7.74
C GLU A 119 -20.21 0.45 -9.01
N SER A 120 -19.22 0.78 -9.86
CA SER A 120 -19.47 1.42 -11.15
C SER A 120 -18.28 1.31 -12.11
N LYS A 121 -18.52 1.57 -13.40
CA LYS A 121 -17.48 1.59 -14.45
C LYS A 121 -16.33 2.55 -14.14
N MET A 122 -16.61 3.69 -13.50
CA MET A 122 -15.57 4.65 -13.11
C MET A 122 -14.69 4.11 -11.98
N HIS A 123 -15.29 3.37 -11.03
CA HIS A 123 -14.56 2.75 -9.93
C HIS A 123 -13.69 1.59 -10.41
N LEU A 124 -14.17 0.79 -11.37
CA LEU A 124 -13.35 -0.21 -12.06
C LEU A 124 -12.06 0.42 -12.62
N ILE A 125 -12.18 1.48 -13.43
CA ILE A 125 -11.02 2.12 -14.07
C ILE A 125 -10.09 2.75 -13.03
N ALA A 126 -10.64 3.51 -12.08
CA ALA A 126 -9.87 4.16 -11.02
C ALA A 126 -9.11 3.15 -10.14
N TYR A 127 -9.76 2.05 -9.77
CA TYR A 127 -9.18 1.01 -8.94
C TYR A 127 -7.98 0.33 -9.62
N TRP A 128 -8.11 -0.03 -10.91
CA TRP A 128 -7.00 -0.66 -11.63
C TRP A 128 -5.84 0.30 -11.91
N MET A 129 -6.12 1.58 -12.14
CA MET A 129 -5.06 2.60 -12.22
C MET A 129 -4.30 2.73 -10.89
N TYR A 130 -5.04 2.76 -9.77
CA TYR A 130 -4.45 2.76 -8.44
C TYR A 130 -3.58 1.52 -8.18
N MET A 131 -4.06 0.32 -8.54
CA MET A 131 -3.30 -0.92 -8.40
C MET A 131 -2.01 -0.91 -9.23
N ALA A 132 -2.09 -0.44 -10.48
CA ALA A 132 -0.92 -0.32 -11.34
C ALA A 132 0.11 0.67 -10.78
N PHE A 133 -0.33 1.84 -10.31
CA PHE A 133 0.55 2.82 -9.67
C PHE A 133 1.19 2.28 -8.39
N SER A 134 0.43 1.54 -7.57
CA SER A 134 0.90 0.91 -6.35
C SER A 134 1.99 -0.14 -6.63
N LEU A 135 1.83 -0.94 -7.68
CA LEU A 135 2.86 -1.89 -8.12
C LEU A 135 4.14 -1.19 -8.58
N VAL A 136 4.02 -0.17 -9.45
CA VAL A 136 5.20 0.55 -9.97
C VAL A 136 5.96 1.25 -8.85
N SER A 137 5.25 1.92 -7.94
CA SER A 137 5.87 2.60 -6.79
C SER A 137 6.56 1.61 -5.85
N MET A 138 5.96 0.43 -5.60
CA MET A 138 6.54 -0.63 -4.79
C MET A 138 7.81 -1.22 -5.41
N VAL A 139 7.81 -1.51 -6.72
CA VAL A 139 9.01 -2.02 -7.43
C VAL A 139 10.13 -0.99 -7.40
N TYR A 140 9.81 0.29 -7.64
CA TYR A 140 10.75 1.38 -7.53
C TYR A 140 11.36 1.49 -6.13
N PHE A 141 10.54 1.36 -5.08
CA PHE A 141 11.02 1.39 -3.70
C PHE A 141 11.92 0.21 -3.34
N MET A 142 11.58 -0.99 -3.81
CA MET A 142 12.44 -2.16 -3.64
C MET A 142 13.80 -1.97 -4.28
N TYR A 143 13.83 -1.47 -5.52
CA TYR A 143 15.09 -1.19 -6.22
C TYR A 143 15.98 -0.22 -5.42
N ILE A 144 15.39 0.83 -4.88
CA ILE A 144 16.09 1.81 -4.06
C ILE A 144 16.60 1.19 -2.75
N ALA A 145 15.76 0.43 -2.04
CA ALA A 145 16.13 -0.18 -0.77
C ALA A 145 17.29 -1.18 -0.93
N VAL A 146 17.24 -2.01 -1.97
CA VAL A 146 18.33 -2.95 -2.32
C VAL A 146 19.61 -2.21 -2.69
N SER A 147 19.50 -1.15 -3.51
CA SER A 147 20.65 -0.33 -3.90
C SER A 147 21.33 0.33 -2.70
N TYR A 148 20.54 0.85 -1.75
CA TYR A 148 21.03 1.43 -0.50
C TYR A 148 21.71 0.40 0.40
N TYR A 149 21.12 -0.80 0.51
CA TYR A 149 21.71 -1.88 1.31
C TYR A 149 23.05 -2.33 0.72
N LYS A 150 23.12 -2.51 -0.60
CA LYS A 150 24.36 -2.87 -1.32
C LYS A 150 25.47 -1.84 -1.09
N TYR A 151 25.15 -0.54 -1.22
CA TYR A 151 26.11 0.54 -0.98
C TYR A 151 26.70 0.52 0.44
N ASN A 152 25.86 0.36 1.47
CA ASN A 152 26.36 0.30 2.85
C ASN A 152 27.19 -0.96 3.13
N LEU A 153 26.84 -2.09 2.50
CA LEU A 153 27.57 -3.34 2.64
C LEU A 153 28.97 -3.24 2.02
N ASP A 154 29.08 -2.61 0.85
CA ASP A 154 30.37 -2.35 0.19
C ASP A 154 31.22 -1.36 1.01
N LEU A 155 30.62 -0.34 1.62
CA LEU A 155 31.32 0.61 2.51
C LEU A 155 31.85 -0.04 3.80
N SER A 156 31.16 -1.06 4.32
CA SER A 156 31.62 -1.79 5.52
C SER A 156 32.78 -2.75 5.25
N ARG A 157 33.08 -3.05 3.98
CA ARG A 157 34.16 -3.94 3.54
C ARG A 157 35.45 -3.19 3.14
N SER A 158 35.38 -1.87 2.96
CA SER A 158 36.53 -0.99 2.66
C SER A 158 37.12 -0.41 3.93
#